data_AF-A0A7R8WDH4-F1
#
_entry.id   AF-A0A7R8WDH4-F1
#
_cell.length_a   1.000
_cell.length_b   1.000
_cell.length_c   1.000
_cell.angle_alpha   90.00
_cell.angle_beta   90.00
_cell.angle_gamma   90.00
#
_symmetry.space_group_name_H-M   'P 1'
#
loop_
_entity.id
_entity.type
_entity.pdbx_description
1 polymer ?
#
loop_
_entity_poly.entity_id
_entity_poly.type
_entity_poly.pdbx_seq_one_letter_code
_entity_poly.pdbx_strand_id
1 'polypeptide(L)'
;MWSDDEDEIFWEDKDVRFDVSPKDLQLRPGEEMLEKLEHIEDTKGNSGEKGILIISNLRIMWRSVTHPKINLSIGLNTLLSITTKTVNSKLRGITEALHLLTKVGNVRFEFIFTTIWPADARLIACVTDIHKAFVASRAYRDLKLRTSLFHNRQLKLLRKEEILDKISGVWNLSSDQGNLGILIITNIRIIWYSATNEQFNLSLPYLQLANVTTKNSQRFGPALVLECAASSGGYVLGFRVDPEEKRKEVLQQIKALWDVALSNPVFGVQYTPVQGIPGFPKGNESIASSSVVDWEEVDEATPVAQDAYAVYYADGSGHTMDRPPVYDEALGLAFESLKDGFTLDSLWEVHVCPLKKMPGQPVKANFPSNDDAVLEAIFNPFAPLGEVLPPETEGLVEETVNENDPSTPLQLAAIQAAEEGRTAEAEVLIGQAISESPSRAALYNDRAQMKQLRGDLQGALDDLDVALRLSEEHGRVAAQAYSQKGCILRRQGDQEGARKCFEEGAKRGNRFARMQAVQMNPYAAMCNKMLHDVMECLREGRDPSGNANGVH
;
A
#
# COMPACT_ATOMS: atom_id res chain seq x y z
N MET A 1 -6.50 26.62 9.98
CA MET A 1 -7.61 27.09 10.85
C MET A 1 -8.31 25.84 11.35
N TRP A 2 -7.65 25.14 12.27
CA TRP A 2 -8.15 23.92 12.90
C TRP A 2 -8.46 24.34 14.33
N SER A 3 -9.67 24.07 14.79
CA SER A 3 -10.13 24.47 16.11
C SER A 3 -9.28 23.77 17.17
N ASP A 4 -8.79 24.56 18.13
CA ASP A 4 -8.26 24.10 19.41
C ASP A 4 -9.41 23.52 20.25
N ASP A 5 -10.03 22.42 19.78
CA ASP A 5 -11.03 21.70 20.56
C ASP A 5 -10.30 20.74 21.50
N GLU A 6 -10.45 20.99 22.81
CA GLU A 6 -9.89 20.24 23.96
C GLU A 6 -10.32 18.75 24.03
N ASP A 7 -10.93 18.20 22.97
CA ASP A 7 -11.51 16.85 22.87
C ASP A 7 -10.58 15.80 22.21
N GLU A 8 -9.37 16.17 21.76
CA GLU A 8 -8.41 15.26 21.08
C GLU A 8 -7.62 14.32 22.03
N ILE A 9 -8.25 13.80 23.09
CA ILE A 9 -7.57 12.95 24.12
C ILE A 9 -7.20 11.54 23.58
N PHE A 10 -7.73 11.14 22.42
CA PHE A 10 -7.53 9.80 21.84
C PHE A 10 -7.53 9.83 20.30
N TRP A 11 -6.35 10.05 19.72
CA TRP A 11 -6.16 10.17 18.26
C TRP A 11 -5.35 9.02 17.66
N GLU A 12 -4.58 8.29 18.47
CA GLU A 12 -3.47 7.47 18.01
C GLU A 12 -3.90 6.29 17.14
N ASP A 13 -5.09 5.72 17.35
CA ASP A 13 -5.64 4.69 16.45
C ASP A 13 -6.53 5.25 15.33
N LYS A 14 -6.97 6.51 15.42
CA LYS A 14 -7.98 7.14 14.53
C LYS A 14 -7.40 8.05 13.46
N ASP A 15 -6.19 8.56 13.65
CA ASP A 15 -5.57 9.52 12.74
C ASP A 15 -4.29 8.98 12.10
N VAL A 16 -3.85 9.72 11.08
CA VAL A 16 -2.55 9.57 10.45
C VAL A 16 -1.82 10.90 10.58
N ARG A 17 -0.65 10.90 11.21
CA ARG A 17 0.15 12.11 11.44
C ARG A 17 1.56 11.93 10.88
N PHE A 18 2.14 13.04 10.42
CA PHE A 18 3.46 13.14 9.82
C PHE A 18 4.32 14.06 10.68
N ASP A 19 5.62 13.79 10.76
CA ASP A 19 6.61 14.58 11.51
C ASP A 19 6.13 14.88 12.94
N VAL A 20 5.67 13.81 13.61
CA VAL A 20 5.09 13.85 14.95
C VAL A 20 6.15 14.23 15.97
N SER A 21 5.75 15.01 16.98
CA SER A 21 6.65 15.43 18.06
C SER A 21 7.16 14.21 18.85
N PRO A 22 8.39 14.25 19.41
CA PRO A 22 8.90 13.16 20.24
C PRO A 22 8.00 12.82 21.43
N LYS A 23 7.31 13.82 21.99
CA LYS A 23 6.35 13.66 23.08
C LYS A 23 5.15 12.81 22.64
N ASP A 24 4.62 13.07 21.46
CA ASP A 24 3.44 12.40 20.91
C ASP A 24 3.77 11.02 20.29
N LEU A 25 5.06 10.75 20.03
CA LEU A 25 5.55 9.42 19.63
C LEU A 25 5.69 8.44 20.81
N GLN A 26 5.72 8.94 22.05
CA GLN A 26 5.75 8.08 23.22
C GLN A 26 4.47 7.22 23.30
N LEU A 27 4.62 6.04 23.91
CA LEU A 27 3.49 5.16 24.11
C LEU A 27 2.57 5.77 25.17
N ARG A 28 1.30 5.93 24.82
CA ARG A 28 0.28 6.42 25.77
C ARG A 28 0.00 5.36 26.85
N PRO A 29 -0.62 5.73 27.98
CA PRO A 29 -1.11 4.75 28.93
C PRO A 29 -2.02 3.70 28.26
N GLY A 30 -1.74 2.42 28.53
CA GLY A 30 -2.41 1.27 27.92
C GLY A 30 -1.89 0.88 26.52
N GLU A 31 -1.06 1.71 25.89
CA GLU A 31 -0.41 1.38 24.64
C GLU A 31 0.85 0.55 24.89
N GLU A 32 0.97 -0.57 24.19
CA GLU A 32 2.08 -1.51 24.35
C GLU A 32 2.78 -1.67 23.00
N MET A 33 4.11 -1.59 23.00
CA MET A 33 4.91 -1.94 21.83
C MET A 33 4.88 -3.45 21.66
N LEU A 34 4.34 -3.91 20.53
CA LEU A 34 4.21 -5.33 20.22
C LEU A 34 5.45 -5.82 19.48
N GLU A 35 5.88 -5.07 18.46
CA GLU A 35 6.98 -5.46 17.58
C GLU A 35 7.81 -4.23 17.20
N LYS A 36 9.12 -4.45 17.02
CA LYS A 36 10.08 -3.45 16.55
C LYS A 36 10.90 -4.07 15.44
N LEU A 37 10.80 -3.50 14.25
CA LEU A 37 11.48 -3.95 13.04
C LEU A 37 12.48 -2.87 12.61
N GLU A 38 13.75 -3.24 12.61
CA GLU A 38 14.83 -2.35 12.18
C GLU A 38 15.08 -2.52 10.68
N HIS A 39 15.77 -1.56 10.07
CA HIS A 39 16.16 -1.60 8.65
C HIS A 39 14.96 -1.65 7.68
N ILE A 40 13.96 -0.82 7.95
CA ILE A 40 12.77 -0.63 7.10
C ILE A 40 12.87 0.71 6.36
N GLU A 41 12.86 0.67 5.03
CA GLU A 41 12.82 1.87 4.17
C GLU A 41 11.38 2.29 3.91
N ASP A 42 11.06 3.58 4.08
CA ASP A 42 9.86 4.17 3.50
C ASP A 42 10.14 4.49 2.02
N THR A 43 9.57 3.69 1.13
CA THR A 43 9.82 3.78 -0.31
C THR A 43 8.94 4.83 -0.99
N LYS A 44 7.85 5.27 -0.33
CA LYS A 44 6.91 6.23 -0.93
C LYS A 44 7.37 7.66 -0.69
N GLY A 45 7.59 8.04 0.57
CA GLY A 45 7.95 9.41 0.94
C GLY A 45 9.45 9.66 0.96
N ASN A 46 10.20 8.73 1.55
CA ASN A 46 11.60 8.93 1.93
C ASN A 46 12.53 7.87 1.32
N SER A 47 12.38 7.59 0.02
CA SER A 47 13.14 6.52 -0.62
C SER A 47 14.66 6.78 -0.56
N GLY A 48 15.39 5.79 -0.07
CA GLY A 48 16.82 5.83 0.23
C GLY A 48 17.16 6.01 1.71
N GLU A 49 16.18 6.34 2.57
CA GLU A 49 16.41 6.47 4.01
C GLU A 49 16.11 5.18 4.77
N LYS A 50 16.99 4.84 5.72
CA LYS A 50 16.78 3.71 6.63
C LYS A 50 15.95 4.17 7.82
N GLY A 51 14.92 3.42 8.15
CA GLY A 51 14.08 3.68 9.32
C GLY A 51 13.89 2.48 10.23
N ILE A 52 13.22 2.74 11.34
CA ILE A 52 12.75 1.75 12.31
C ILE A 52 11.23 1.81 12.31
N LEU A 53 10.60 0.66 12.09
CA LEU A 53 9.16 0.49 12.18
C LEU A 53 8.81 -0.08 13.55
N ILE A 54 7.97 0.61 14.29
CA ILE A 54 7.49 0.22 15.62
C ILE A 54 5.99 -0.01 15.49
N ILE A 55 5.54 -1.19 15.87
CA ILE A 55 4.12 -1.56 15.81
C ILE A 55 3.62 -1.70 17.24
N SER A 56 2.68 -0.83 17.62
CA SER A 56 1.99 -0.93 18.90
C SER A 56 0.65 -1.62 18.74
N ASN A 57 -0.07 -1.77 19.86
CA ASN A 57 -1.45 -2.21 19.85
C ASN A 57 -2.45 -1.19 19.26
N LEU A 58 -2.06 0.05 18.99
CA LEU A 58 -2.96 1.10 18.49
C LEU A 58 -2.54 1.68 17.13
N ARG A 59 -1.23 1.76 16.88
CA ARG A 59 -0.68 2.42 15.69
C ARG A 59 0.58 1.77 15.18
N ILE A 60 0.90 2.06 13.92
CA ILE A 60 2.17 1.75 13.28
C ILE A 60 2.95 3.06 13.21
N MET A 61 4.16 3.07 13.74
CA MET A 61 5.05 4.22 13.70
C MET A 61 6.27 3.88 12.86
N TRP A 62 6.69 4.81 12.01
CA TRP A 62 7.97 4.72 11.29
C TRP A 62 8.80 5.95 11.63
N ARG A 63 10.10 5.76 11.89
CA ARG A 63 11.03 6.88 12.09
C ARG A 63 12.28 6.69 11.25
N SER A 64 12.79 7.76 10.66
CA SER A 64 14.11 7.74 10.02
C SER A 64 15.22 7.59 11.08
N VAL A 65 16.21 6.75 10.79
CA VAL A 65 17.41 6.58 11.64
C VAL A 65 18.35 7.77 11.47
N THR A 66 18.42 8.34 10.27
CA THR A 66 19.30 9.45 9.95
C THR A 66 18.72 10.79 10.41
N HIS A 67 17.41 10.97 10.24
CA HIS A 67 16.71 12.21 10.59
C HIS A 67 15.45 11.93 11.43
N PRO A 68 15.55 11.78 12.77
CA PRO A 68 14.43 11.40 13.62
C PRO A 68 13.20 12.33 13.55
N LYS A 69 13.40 13.58 13.12
CA LYS A 69 12.31 14.53 12.86
C LYS A 69 11.35 14.04 11.77
N ILE A 70 11.84 13.27 10.80
CA ILE A 70 11.04 12.65 9.75
C ILE A 70 10.48 11.34 10.30
N ASN A 71 9.18 11.35 10.57
CA ASN A 71 8.50 10.20 11.14
C ASN A 71 7.02 10.16 10.73
N LEU A 72 6.41 8.99 10.91
CA LEU A 72 5.03 8.70 10.55
C LEU A 72 4.35 8.01 11.74
N SER A 73 3.09 8.36 11.96
CA SER A 73 2.19 7.70 12.91
C SER A 73 0.90 7.33 12.18
N ILE A 74 0.61 6.04 12.07
CA ILE A 74 -0.51 5.51 11.31
C ILE A 74 -1.43 4.73 12.26
N GLY A 75 -2.60 5.28 12.57
CA GLY A 75 -3.57 4.62 13.43
C GLY A 75 -4.17 3.36 12.80
N LEU A 76 -4.26 2.28 13.57
CA LEU A 76 -4.74 0.98 13.07
C LEU A 76 -6.22 1.01 12.64
N ASN A 77 -7.04 1.95 13.14
CA ASN A 77 -8.43 2.09 12.73
C ASN A 77 -8.58 2.79 11.36
N THR A 78 -7.52 3.44 10.88
CA THR A 78 -7.52 4.14 9.58
C THR A 78 -7.20 3.22 8.41
N LEU A 79 -6.68 2.01 8.68
CA LEU A 79 -6.27 1.05 7.66
C LEU A 79 -7.48 0.49 6.91
N LEU A 80 -7.45 0.61 5.58
CA LEU A 80 -8.41 0.00 4.67
C LEU A 80 -7.89 -1.33 4.14
N SER A 81 -6.61 -1.36 3.74
CA SER A 81 -6.01 -2.51 3.07
C SER A 81 -4.54 -2.65 3.42
N ILE A 82 -4.11 -3.90 3.58
CA ILE A 82 -2.73 -4.31 3.81
C ILE A 82 -2.41 -5.33 2.72
N THR A 83 -1.56 -4.94 1.77
CA THR A 83 -1.20 -5.79 0.63
C THR A 83 0.30 -5.79 0.39
N THR A 84 0.76 -6.66 -0.50
CA THR A 84 2.13 -6.64 -1.02
C THR A 84 2.15 -5.91 -2.35
N LYS A 85 3.18 -5.09 -2.59
CA LYS A 85 3.41 -4.41 -3.86
C LYS A 85 4.86 -4.58 -4.27
N THR A 86 5.10 -4.93 -5.53
CA THR A 86 6.47 -4.96 -6.08
C THR A 86 6.92 -3.54 -6.35
N VAL A 87 8.03 -3.13 -5.74
CA VAL A 87 8.58 -1.78 -5.85
C VAL A 87 10.08 -1.83 -6.11
N ASN A 88 10.61 -0.79 -6.73
CA ASN A 88 12.04 -0.63 -6.94
C ASN A 88 12.61 0.28 -5.83
N SER A 89 13.11 -0.33 -4.76
CA SER A 89 13.76 0.37 -3.65
C SER A 89 15.15 0.86 -4.07
N LYS A 90 15.56 2.05 -3.62
CA LYS A 90 16.92 2.55 -3.88
C LYS A 90 18.00 1.74 -3.16
N LEU A 91 17.67 1.18 -1.99
CA LEU A 91 18.62 0.45 -1.15
C LEU A 91 18.71 -1.04 -1.52
N ARG A 92 17.65 -1.62 -2.10
CA ARG A 92 17.56 -3.06 -2.37
C ARG A 92 17.35 -3.42 -3.85
N GLY A 93 16.82 -2.50 -4.66
CA GLY A 93 16.35 -2.78 -6.01
C GLY A 93 14.91 -3.31 -6.03
N ILE A 94 14.57 -4.13 -7.04
CA ILE A 94 13.22 -4.67 -7.21
C ILE A 94 12.93 -5.69 -6.09
N THR A 95 11.94 -5.39 -5.27
CA THR A 95 11.54 -6.23 -4.14
C THR A 95 10.05 -6.11 -3.85
N GLU A 96 9.52 -7.10 -3.15
CA GLU A 96 8.21 -7.01 -2.53
C GLU A 96 8.28 -6.11 -1.29
N ALA A 97 7.30 -5.21 -1.17
CA ALA A 97 7.16 -4.28 -0.06
C ALA A 97 5.75 -4.34 0.53
N LEU A 98 5.65 -4.00 1.81
CA LEU A 98 4.39 -3.80 2.50
C LEU A 98 3.72 -2.53 1.98
N HIS A 99 2.51 -2.66 1.48
CA HIS A 99 1.68 -1.56 1.00
C HIS A 99 0.48 -1.39 1.94
N LEU A 100 0.38 -0.21 2.56
CA LEU A 100 -0.72 0.17 3.44
C LEU A 100 -1.55 1.25 2.76
N LEU A 101 -2.85 1.02 2.67
CA LEU A 101 -3.82 2.03 2.24
C LEU A 101 -4.64 2.45 3.45
N THR A 102 -4.67 3.74 3.77
CA THR A 102 -5.45 4.30 4.86
C THR A 102 -6.48 5.30 4.36
N LYS A 103 -7.51 5.55 5.17
CA LYS A 103 -8.47 6.63 4.95
C LYS A 103 -8.73 7.36 6.26
N VAL A 104 -8.53 8.67 6.24
CA VAL A 104 -8.84 9.59 7.33
C VAL A 104 -9.77 10.66 6.79
N GLY A 105 -11.00 10.72 7.33
CA GLY A 105 -12.07 11.54 6.74
C GLY A 105 -12.30 11.18 5.26
N ASN A 106 -12.10 12.14 4.37
CA ASN A 106 -12.22 11.96 2.91
C ASN A 106 -10.88 11.78 2.19
N VAL A 107 -9.77 11.76 2.93
CA VAL A 107 -8.43 11.66 2.36
C VAL A 107 -7.94 10.22 2.43
N ARG A 108 -7.32 9.74 1.35
CA ARG A 108 -6.66 8.44 1.28
C ARG A 108 -5.16 8.60 1.21
N PHE A 109 -4.44 7.90 2.08
CA PHE A 109 -2.99 7.84 2.05
C PHE A 109 -2.48 6.45 1.68
N GLU A 110 -1.40 6.41 0.93
CA GLU A 110 -0.65 5.23 0.52
C GLU A 110 0.73 5.24 1.19
N PHE A 111 1.08 4.17 1.91
CA PHE A 111 2.41 3.97 2.49
C PHE A 111 3.05 2.71 1.94
N ILE A 112 4.35 2.76 1.70
CA ILE A 112 5.11 1.64 1.15
C ILE A 112 6.37 1.43 2.00
N PHE A 113 6.43 0.31 2.70
CA PHE A 113 7.56 -0.06 3.56
C PHE A 113 8.31 -1.27 3.00
N THR A 114 9.61 -1.10 2.77
CA THR A 114 10.48 -2.11 2.19
C THR A 114 11.47 -2.63 3.23
N THR A 115 11.59 -3.95 3.37
CA THR A 115 12.64 -4.56 4.19
C THR A 115 13.97 -4.51 3.45
N ILE A 116 15.02 -3.99 4.09
CA ILE A 116 16.35 -3.90 3.46
C ILE A 116 17.03 -5.28 3.46
N TRP A 117 16.75 -6.11 4.46
CA TRP A 117 17.34 -7.44 4.59
C TRP A 117 16.34 -8.56 4.26
N PRO A 118 16.73 -9.53 3.40
CA PRO A 118 15.85 -10.62 2.98
C PRO A 118 15.47 -11.59 4.10
N ALA A 119 16.16 -11.54 5.25
CA ALA A 119 15.88 -12.40 6.40
C ALA A 119 14.59 -12.03 7.16
N ASP A 120 14.09 -10.79 7.04
CA ASP A 120 12.90 -10.31 7.76
C ASP A 120 11.65 -10.27 6.87
N ALA A 121 11.33 -11.40 6.22
CA ALA A 121 10.05 -11.58 5.51
C ALA A 121 8.81 -11.58 6.43
N ARG A 122 8.98 -11.34 7.74
CA ARG A 122 7.92 -11.31 8.75
C ARG A 122 7.12 -10.01 8.79
N LEU A 123 7.60 -8.93 8.16
CA LEU A 123 6.97 -7.61 8.23
C LEU A 123 5.47 -7.65 7.90
N ILE A 124 5.12 -8.23 6.75
CA ILE A 124 3.73 -8.25 6.26
C ILE A 124 2.84 -9.12 7.15
N ALA A 125 3.32 -10.31 7.52
CA ALA A 125 2.59 -11.23 8.39
C ALA A 125 2.33 -10.60 9.77
N CYS A 126 3.36 -9.99 10.36
CA CYS A 126 3.29 -9.28 11.63
C CYS A 126 2.24 -8.15 11.61
N VAL A 127 2.35 -7.22 10.66
CA VAL A 127 1.40 -6.10 10.53
C VAL A 127 -0.02 -6.60 10.29
N THR A 128 -0.18 -7.63 9.46
CA THR A 128 -1.49 -8.24 9.17
C THR A 128 -2.11 -8.88 10.41
N ASP A 129 -1.33 -9.64 11.18
CA ASP A 129 -1.84 -10.35 12.35
C ASP A 129 -2.16 -9.40 13.51
N ILE A 130 -1.35 -8.36 13.72
CA ILE A 130 -1.63 -7.30 14.68
C ILE A 130 -2.89 -6.53 14.28
N HIS A 131 -3.05 -6.16 13.01
CA HIS A 131 -4.26 -5.47 12.55
C HIS A 131 -5.52 -6.35 12.69
N LYS A 132 -5.43 -7.65 12.40
CA LYS A 132 -6.53 -8.61 12.65
C LYS A 132 -6.89 -8.67 14.13
N ALA A 133 -5.90 -8.74 15.01
CA ALA A 133 -6.10 -8.72 16.46
C ALA A 133 -6.75 -7.41 16.92
N PHE A 134 -6.34 -6.28 16.36
CA PHE A 134 -6.95 -4.98 16.60
C PHE A 134 -8.42 -4.98 16.18
N VAL A 135 -8.75 -5.37 14.96
CA VAL A 135 -10.14 -5.41 14.48
C VAL A 135 -11.01 -6.36 15.32
N ALA A 136 -10.47 -7.51 15.72
CA ALA A 136 -11.17 -8.48 16.57
C ALA A 136 -11.51 -7.94 17.98
N SER A 137 -10.71 -6.99 18.49
CA SER A 137 -10.90 -6.41 19.83
C SER A 137 -11.75 -5.14 19.85
N ARG A 138 -12.47 -4.79 18.76
CA ARG A 138 -13.31 -3.57 18.71
C ARG A 138 -14.33 -3.44 19.86
N ALA A 139 -14.79 -4.56 20.41
CA ALA A 139 -15.73 -4.56 21.54
C ALA A 139 -15.18 -3.93 22.85
N TYR A 140 -13.87 -3.74 22.98
CA TYR A 140 -13.23 -3.09 24.12
C TYR A 140 -13.27 -1.56 24.05
N ARG A 141 -13.46 -1.00 22.85
CA ARG A 141 -13.30 0.44 22.60
C ARG A 141 -14.45 1.07 21.85
N ASP A 142 -15.20 0.32 21.06
CA ASP A 142 -16.34 0.87 20.30
C ASP A 142 -17.66 0.68 21.07
N LEU A 143 -18.47 1.73 21.08
CA LEU A 143 -19.89 1.62 21.43
C LEU A 143 -20.61 0.72 20.40
N LYS A 144 -21.31 -0.32 20.88
CA LYS A 144 -22.10 -1.22 20.04
C LYS A 144 -23.57 -1.23 20.48
N LEU A 145 -24.46 -1.06 19.51
CA LEU A 145 -25.91 -1.17 19.66
C LEU A 145 -26.39 -2.46 18.99
N ARG A 146 -27.35 -3.15 19.61
CA ARG A 146 -28.04 -4.34 19.07
C ARG A 146 -27.06 -5.41 18.52
N THR A 147 -26.04 -5.72 19.31
CA THR A 147 -25.00 -6.69 18.93
C THR A 147 -25.26 -8.06 19.54
N SER A 148 -24.60 -9.09 19.02
CA SER A 148 -24.69 -10.45 19.55
C SER A 148 -23.84 -10.58 20.82
N LEU A 149 -24.37 -10.13 21.96
CA LEU A 149 -23.71 -10.23 23.27
C LEU A 149 -23.90 -11.61 23.93
N PHE A 150 -24.97 -12.32 23.60
CA PHE A 150 -25.36 -13.54 24.30
C PHE A 150 -25.12 -14.79 23.44
N HIS A 151 -24.64 -15.86 24.07
CA HIS A 151 -24.59 -17.19 23.50
C HIS A 151 -25.17 -18.17 24.53
N ASN A 152 -26.17 -18.96 24.15
CA ASN A 152 -26.88 -19.88 25.05
C ASN A 152 -27.37 -19.20 26.36
N ARG A 153 -27.93 -17.98 26.26
CA ARG A 153 -28.39 -17.13 27.38
C ARG A 153 -27.29 -16.73 28.38
N GLN A 154 -26.02 -16.93 28.04
CA GLN A 154 -24.88 -16.46 28.81
C GLN A 154 -24.21 -15.30 28.08
N LEU A 155 -23.78 -14.28 28.84
CA LEU A 155 -23.04 -13.17 28.28
C LEU A 155 -21.68 -13.66 27.77
N LYS A 156 -21.37 -13.36 26.51
CA LYS A 156 -20.06 -13.61 25.93
C LYS A 156 -19.06 -12.58 26.48
N LEU A 157 -18.36 -12.99 27.54
CA LEU A 157 -17.30 -12.19 28.13
C LEU A 157 -16.09 -12.10 27.20
N LEU A 158 -15.51 -10.89 27.15
CA LEU A 158 -14.23 -10.65 26.52
C LEU A 158 -13.11 -11.21 27.40
N ARG A 159 -11.91 -11.37 26.85
CA ARG A 159 -10.77 -11.86 27.61
C ARG A 159 -10.34 -10.80 28.64
N LYS A 160 -10.08 -11.21 29.88
CA LYS A 160 -9.86 -10.31 31.03
C LYS A 160 -11.10 -9.45 31.39
N GLU A 161 -12.28 -9.76 30.86
CA GLU A 161 -13.54 -9.14 31.30
C GLU A 161 -14.14 -9.92 32.47
N GLU A 162 -14.41 -9.22 33.56
CA GLU A 162 -15.05 -9.75 34.76
C GLU A 162 -16.31 -8.96 35.07
N ILE A 163 -17.38 -9.68 35.42
CA ILE A 163 -18.64 -9.06 35.85
C ILE A 163 -18.47 -8.63 37.30
N LEU A 164 -18.65 -7.35 37.56
CA LEU A 164 -18.53 -6.74 38.88
C LEU A 164 -19.88 -6.61 39.57
N ASP A 165 -20.91 -6.14 38.84
CA ASP A 165 -22.27 -6.06 39.36
C ASP A 165 -23.30 -6.40 38.26
N LYS A 166 -24.45 -6.93 38.67
CA LYS A 166 -25.59 -7.25 37.82
C LYS A 166 -26.86 -6.73 38.47
N ILE A 167 -27.40 -5.66 37.89
CA ILE A 167 -28.56 -4.94 38.42
C ILE A 167 -29.77 -5.26 37.55
N SER A 168 -30.77 -5.90 38.14
CA SER A 168 -32.02 -6.23 37.46
C SER A 168 -33.04 -5.10 37.63
N GLY A 169 -33.96 -4.96 36.67
CA GLY A 169 -35.04 -3.97 36.76
C GLY A 169 -34.62 -2.55 36.34
N VAL A 170 -33.55 -2.42 35.55
CA VAL A 170 -33.05 -1.13 35.07
C VAL A 170 -33.80 -0.74 33.81
N TRP A 171 -34.47 0.40 33.84
CA TRP A 171 -35.21 0.94 32.70
C TRP A 171 -34.29 1.72 31.78
N ASN A 172 -34.32 1.42 30.49
CA ASN A 172 -33.75 2.25 29.45
C ASN A 172 -34.77 3.31 29.02
N LEU A 173 -34.35 4.58 29.03
CA LEU A 173 -35.19 5.77 28.77
C LEU A 173 -35.04 6.33 27.35
N SER A 174 -34.42 5.59 26.43
CA SER A 174 -34.30 5.99 25.01
C SER A 174 -35.61 5.88 24.23
N SER A 175 -36.60 5.15 24.75
CA SER A 175 -37.95 5.02 24.18
C SER A 175 -39.00 5.73 25.05
N ASP A 176 -40.07 6.18 24.42
CA ASP A 176 -41.23 6.85 25.01
C ASP A 176 -41.96 6.06 26.12
N GLN A 177 -41.99 4.73 26.03
CA GLN A 177 -42.58 3.87 27.07
C GLN A 177 -41.56 3.37 28.11
N GLY A 178 -40.26 3.55 27.83
CA GLY A 178 -39.17 2.92 28.58
C GLY A 178 -39.13 1.39 28.41
N ASN A 179 -37.93 0.82 28.39
CA ASN A 179 -37.75 -0.64 28.29
C ASN A 179 -37.14 -1.19 29.57
N LEU A 180 -37.77 -2.20 30.17
CA LEU A 180 -37.23 -2.89 31.34
C LEU A 180 -36.11 -3.84 30.92
N GLY A 181 -35.00 -3.81 31.65
CA GLY A 181 -33.85 -4.62 31.35
C GLY A 181 -32.94 -4.89 32.55
N ILE A 182 -31.76 -5.39 32.22
CA ILE A 182 -30.71 -5.74 33.18
C ILE A 182 -29.46 -4.97 32.77
N LEU A 183 -28.85 -4.29 33.74
CA LEU A 183 -27.59 -3.58 33.60
C LEU A 183 -26.47 -4.46 34.18
N ILE A 184 -25.45 -4.74 33.39
CA ILE A 184 -24.25 -5.47 33.78
C ILE A 184 -23.09 -4.48 33.77
N ILE A 185 -22.40 -4.38 34.89
CA ILE A 185 -21.21 -3.56 35.06
C ILE A 185 -20.02 -4.51 35.08
N THR A 186 -19.09 -4.31 34.13
CA THR A 186 -17.83 -5.05 34.08
C THR A 186 -16.66 -4.11 34.33
N ASN A 187 -15.45 -4.65 34.38
CA ASN A 187 -14.21 -3.86 34.44
C ASN A 187 -13.84 -3.17 33.10
N ILE A 188 -14.46 -3.53 31.96
CA ILE A 188 -14.13 -2.97 30.63
C ILE A 188 -15.25 -2.08 30.07
N ARG A 189 -16.50 -2.47 30.28
CA ARG A 189 -17.67 -1.86 29.65
C ARG A 189 -18.95 -2.03 30.46
N ILE A 190 -19.90 -1.17 30.20
CA ILE A 190 -21.27 -1.21 30.72
C ILE A 190 -22.15 -1.85 29.67
N ILE A 191 -22.94 -2.85 30.06
CA ILE A 191 -23.85 -3.55 29.17
C ILE A 191 -25.26 -3.40 29.70
N TRP A 192 -26.19 -3.06 28.82
CA TRP A 192 -27.62 -3.11 29.13
C TRP A 192 -28.33 -3.95 28.08
N TYR A 193 -29.28 -4.78 28.50
CA TYR A 193 -30.15 -5.53 27.59
C TYR A 193 -31.56 -5.62 28.14
N SER A 194 -32.54 -5.67 27.24
CA SER A 194 -33.93 -5.82 27.62
C SER A 194 -34.24 -7.23 28.13
N ALA A 195 -35.08 -7.30 29.16
CA ALA A 195 -35.55 -8.56 29.73
C ALA A 195 -36.57 -9.28 28.83
N THR A 196 -37.25 -8.56 27.93
CA THR A 196 -38.20 -9.14 26.98
C THR A 196 -37.51 -9.59 25.69
N ASN A 197 -36.52 -8.84 25.22
CA ASN A 197 -35.75 -9.17 24.02
C ASN A 197 -34.26 -8.89 24.23
N GLU A 198 -33.47 -9.96 24.37
CA GLU A 198 -32.01 -9.89 24.54
C GLU A 198 -31.29 -9.22 23.35
N GLN A 199 -31.88 -9.22 22.15
CA GLN A 199 -31.32 -8.54 20.97
C GLN A 199 -31.40 -7.01 21.09
N PHE A 200 -32.32 -6.50 21.92
CA PHE A 200 -32.36 -5.09 22.26
C PHE A 200 -31.38 -4.82 23.39
N ASN A 201 -30.11 -4.61 23.00
CA ASN A 201 -29.00 -4.42 23.90
C ASN A 201 -28.07 -3.28 23.47
N LEU A 202 -27.20 -2.92 24.41
CA LEU A 202 -26.23 -1.86 24.36
C LEU A 202 -24.95 -2.36 25.04
N SER A 203 -23.80 -2.09 24.44
CA SER A 203 -22.49 -2.32 25.03
C SER A 203 -21.65 -1.05 24.90
N LEU A 204 -21.36 -0.42 26.03
CA LEU A 204 -20.68 0.87 26.14
C LEU A 204 -19.36 0.72 26.91
N PRO A 205 -18.22 0.69 26.22
CA PRO A 205 -16.91 0.74 26.88
C PRO A 205 -16.68 2.04 27.62
N TYR A 206 -15.95 1.99 28.76
CA TYR A 206 -15.63 3.19 29.54
C TYR A 206 -14.81 4.21 28.72
N LEU A 207 -14.02 3.74 27.76
CA LEU A 207 -13.26 4.56 26.80
C LEU A 207 -14.13 5.52 25.97
N GLN A 208 -15.43 5.27 25.84
CA GLN A 208 -16.35 6.10 25.07
C GLN A 208 -17.20 7.02 25.93
N LEU A 209 -17.04 7.00 27.26
CA LEU A 209 -17.73 7.92 28.15
C LEU A 209 -17.05 9.29 28.13
N ALA A 210 -17.87 10.33 28.03
CA ALA A 210 -17.46 11.72 28.21
C ALA A 210 -17.96 12.29 29.55
N ASN A 211 -19.12 11.83 30.03
CA ASN A 211 -19.68 12.31 31.29
C ASN A 211 -20.66 11.30 31.90
N VAL A 212 -20.72 11.26 33.22
CA VAL A 212 -21.58 10.37 34.00
C VAL A 212 -22.27 11.18 35.10
N THR A 213 -23.56 11.43 34.93
CA THR A 213 -24.35 12.30 35.83
C THR A 213 -25.70 11.69 36.20
N THR A 214 -26.39 12.29 37.16
CA THR A 214 -27.81 12.02 37.42
C THR A 214 -28.60 13.24 37.01
N LYS A 215 -29.62 13.08 36.17
CA LYS A 215 -30.53 14.14 35.76
C LYS A 215 -31.97 13.76 36.10
N ASN A 216 -32.77 14.75 36.47
CA ASN A 216 -34.21 14.55 36.70
C ASN A 216 -34.95 14.66 35.36
N SER A 217 -35.53 13.55 34.92
CA SER A 217 -36.46 13.54 33.80
C SER A 217 -37.85 13.95 34.29
N GLN A 218 -38.51 14.84 33.55
CA GLN A 218 -39.89 15.26 33.86
C GLN A 218 -40.90 14.10 33.82
N ARG A 219 -40.63 13.07 32.98
CA ARG A 219 -41.55 11.93 32.80
C ARG A 219 -41.18 10.72 33.64
N PHE A 220 -39.89 10.48 33.85
CA PHE A 220 -39.39 9.24 34.44
C PHE A 220 -38.71 9.43 35.80
N GLY A 221 -38.64 10.67 36.31
CA GLY A 221 -37.98 10.97 37.57
C GLY A 221 -36.44 10.99 37.46
N PRO A 222 -35.72 10.84 38.59
CA PRO A 222 -34.26 10.83 38.61
C PRO A 222 -33.68 9.64 37.86
N ALA A 223 -32.82 9.92 36.87
CA ALA A 223 -32.20 8.94 36.00
C ALA A 223 -30.67 9.11 35.95
N LEU A 224 -29.97 7.98 35.88
CA LEU A 224 -28.56 7.93 35.53
C LEU A 224 -28.40 8.27 34.05
N VAL A 225 -27.53 9.21 33.73
CA VAL A 225 -27.26 9.67 32.36
C VAL A 225 -25.79 9.44 32.04
N LEU A 226 -25.55 8.65 31.00
CA LEU A 226 -24.24 8.38 30.43
C LEU A 226 -24.12 9.14 29.11
N GLU A 227 -23.25 10.14 29.05
CA GLU A 227 -22.97 10.91 27.84
C GLU A 227 -21.70 10.33 27.20
N CYS A 228 -21.79 10.00 25.92
CA CYS A 228 -20.69 9.40 25.17
C CYS A 228 -19.88 10.50 24.45
N ALA A 229 -18.60 10.26 24.23
CA ALA A 229 -17.70 11.18 23.53
C ALA A 229 -18.20 11.49 22.11
N ALA A 230 -17.91 12.71 21.63
CA ALA A 230 -18.30 13.13 20.28
C ALA A 230 -17.80 12.17 19.19
N SER A 231 -16.60 11.60 19.37
CA SER A 231 -16.04 10.60 18.45
C SER A 231 -16.84 9.29 18.36
N SER A 232 -17.71 9.00 19.32
CA SER A 232 -18.64 7.86 19.27
C SER A 232 -20.04 8.22 18.77
N GLY A 233 -20.27 9.47 18.37
CA GLY A 233 -21.58 9.96 17.91
C GLY A 233 -22.37 10.76 18.96
N GLY A 234 -21.77 11.10 20.12
CA GLY A 234 -22.39 12.01 21.09
C GLY A 234 -23.68 11.49 21.73
N TYR A 235 -23.82 10.17 21.88
CA TYR A 235 -25.03 9.57 22.42
C TYR A 235 -25.26 9.92 23.90
N VAL A 236 -26.52 10.22 24.24
CA VAL A 236 -26.97 10.44 25.62
C VAL A 236 -27.88 9.29 26.03
N LEU A 237 -27.41 8.46 26.97
CA LEU A 237 -28.07 7.22 27.36
C LEU A 237 -28.62 7.35 28.78
N GLY A 238 -29.94 7.27 28.93
CA GLY A 238 -30.64 7.43 30.20
C GLY A 238 -31.12 6.10 30.79
N PHE A 239 -30.84 5.87 32.07
CA PHE A 239 -31.25 4.69 32.82
C PHE A 239 -31.97 5.06 34.12
N ARG A 240 -33.14 4.47 34.38
CA ARG A 240 -33.77 4.55 35.70
C ARG A 240 -33.40 3.32 36.52
N VAL A 241 -32.87 3.57 37.71
CA VAL A 241 -32.51 2.54 38.71
C VAL A 241 -33.24 2.90 40.00
N ASP A 242 -34.00 1.94 40.51
CA ASP A 242 -34.77 2.03 41.77
C ASP A 242 -34.21 0.98 42.76
N PRO A 243 -34.05 1.28 44.06
CA PRO A 243 -34.30 2.56 44.75
C PRO A 243 -33.15 3.58 44.58
N GLU A 244 -33.32 4.79 45.11
CA GLU A 244 -32.35 5.90 44.95
C GLU A 244 -30.96 5.60 45.52
N GLU A 245 -30.89 4.84 46.61
CA GLU A 245 -29.64 4.42 47.22
C GLU A 245 -28.81 3.59 46.25
N LYS A 246 -29.45 2.62 45.57
CA LYS A 246 -28.77 1.78 44.58
C LYS A 246 -28.35 2.58 43.35
N ARG A 247 -29.15 3.58 42.93
CA ARG A 247 -28.75 4.49 41.83
C ARG A 247 -27.48 5.28 42.18
N LYS A 248 -27.35 5.79 43.40
CA LYS A 248 -26.15 6.51 43.86
C LYS A 248 -24.94 5.59 43.95
N GLU A 249 -25.12 4.35 44.42
CA GLU A 249 -24.07 3.32 44.45
C GLU A 249 -23.56 3.02 43.04
N VAL A 250 -24.46 2.78 42.09
CA VAL A 250 -24.14 2.50 40.68
C VAL A 250 -23.42 3.68 40.03
N LEU A 251 -23.87 4.91 40.28
CA LEU A 251 -23.22 6.12 39.80
C LEU A 251 -21.77 6.21 40.29
N GLN A 252 -21.54 5.99 41.58
CA GLN A 252 -20.21 6.04 42.19
C GLN A 252 -19.31 4.92 41.65
N GLN A 253 -19.86 3.71 41.49
CA GLN A 253 -19.15 2.57 40.93
C GLN A 253 -18.70 2.82 39.49
N ILE A 254 -19.61 3.32 38.62
CA ILE A 254 -19.29 3.64 37.23
C ILE A 254 -18.21 4.72 37.15
N LYS A 255 -18.30 5.78 37.98
CA LYS A 255 -17.26 6.83 38.01
C LYS A 255 -15.90 6.28 38.41
N ALA A 256 -15.83 5.48 39.48
CA ALA A 256 -14.58 4.88 39.91
C ALA A 256 -13.96 3.96 38.83
N LEU A 257 -14.79 3.16 38.15
CA LEU A 257 -14.32 2.29 37.07
C LEU A 257 -13.90 3.09 35.83
N TRP A 258 -14.59 4.19 35.53
CA TRP A 258 -14.22 5.08 34.45
C TRP A 258 -12.88 5.77 34.71
N ASP A 259 -12.63 6.27 35.92
CA ASP A 259 -11.35 6.86 36.32
C ASP A 259 -10.19 5.86 36.21
N VAL A 260 -10.42 4.61 36.64
CA VAL A 260 -9.45 3.50 36.49
C VAL A 260 -9.20 3.19 35.01
N ALA A 261 -10.25 3.15 34.19
CA ALA A 261 -10.15 2.87 32.77
C ALA A 261 -9.41 3.97 31.99
N LEU A 262 -9.52 5.23 32.41
CA LEU A 262 -8.76 6.35 31.84
C LEU A 262 -7.28 6.32 32.26
N SER A 263 -7.00 5.92 33.50
CA SER A 263 -5.63 5.84 34.03
C SER A 263 -4.81 4.72 33.39
N ASN A 264 -5.42 3.54 33.18
CA ASN A 264 -4.77 2.42 32.49
C ASN A 264 -5.75 1.72 31.53
N PRO A 265 -5.92 2.26 30.31
CA PRO A 265 -6.83 1.72 29.31
C PRO A 265 -6.50 0.29 28.89
N VAL A 266 -7.56 -0.54 28.75
CA VAL A 266 -7.44 -1.90 28.20
C VAL A 266 -8.01 -1.92 26.79
N PHE A 267 -7.14 -1.94 25.78
CA PHE A 267 -7.56 -1.96 24.36
C PHE A 267 -7.90 -3.35 23.81
N GLY A 268 -7.56 -4.42 24.55
CA GLY A 268 -7.94 -5.80 24.24
C GLY A 268 -7.21 -6.45 23.05
N VAL A 269 -6.26 -5.74 22.43
CA VAL A 269 -5.45 -6.26 21.32
C VAL A 269 -4.50 -7.31 21.84
N GLN A 270 -4.52 -8.49 21.24
CA GLN A 270 -3.72 -9.62 21.66
C GLN A 270 -2.90 -10.12 20.50
N TYR A 271 -1.60 -10.07 20.67
CA TYR A 271 -0.65 -10.55 19.70
C TYR A 271 0.33 -11.48 20.40
N THR A 272 0.62 -12.60 19.77
CA THR A 272 1.69 -13.50 20.19
C THR A 272 2.63 -13.60 19.02
N PRO A 273 3.90 -13.17 19.16
CA PRO A 273 4.87 -13.24 18.09
C PRO A 273 4.97 -14.67 17.58
N VAL A 274 4.89 -14.84 16.26
CA VAL A 274 5.18 -16.14 15.64
C VAL A 274 6.65 -16.43 15.88
N GLN A 275 6.95 -17.40 16.76
CA GLN A 275 8.31 -17.92 16.89
C GLN A 275 8.75 -18.44 15.53
N GLY A 276 9.88 -17.93 15.04
CA GLY A 276 10.35 -18.19 13.68
C GLY A 276 10.44 -19.68 13.34
N ILE A 277 10.31 -19.95 12.05
CA ILE A 277 10.62 -21.25 11.43
C ILE A 277 12.01 -21.70 11.90
N PRO A 278 12.22 -22.97 12.32
CA PRO A 278 13.52 -23.44 12.77
C PRO A 278 14.56 -23.30 11.64
N GLY A 279 15.61 -22.50 11.89
CA GLY A 279 16.70 -22.24 10.93
C GLY A 279 17.00 -20.76 10.66
N PHE A 280 16.12 -19.84 11.07
CA PHE A 280 16.38 -18.40 10.97
C PHE A 280 17.02 -17.85 12.25
N PRO A 281 18.04 -16.97 12.15
CA PRO A 281 18.66 -16.38 13.32
C PRO A 281 17.60 -15.63 14.13
N LYS A 282 17.54 -15.93 15.42
CA LYS A 282 16.72 -15.18 16.38
C LYS A 282 17.20 -13.74 16.37
N GLY A 283 16.47 -12.84 15.71
CA GLY A 283 16.64 -11.41 15.88
C GLY A 283 16.31 -11.08 17.34
N ASN A 284 17.36 -10.99 18.14
CA ASN A 284 17.46 -10.65 19.56
C ASN A 284 16.45 -11.28 20.55
N GLU A 285 17.06 -11.87 21.58
CA GLU A 285 16.44 -12.42 22.76
C GLU A 285 15.65 -11.35 23.56
N SER A 286 14.53 -11.79 24.14
CA SER A 286 13.79 -11.15 25.23
C SER A 286 13.48 -9.65 25.08
N ILE A 287 12.26 -9.33 24.61
CA ILE A 287 11.57 -8.09 24.98
C ILE A 287 11.15 -8.22 26.45
N ALA A 288 12.12 -8.21 27.35
CA ALA A 288 11.94 -8.13 28.79
C ALA A 288 13.04 -7.20 29.30
N SER A 289 12.84 -5.88 29.14
CA SER A 289 13.37 -4.80 30.01
C SER A 289 13.63 -3.46 29.33
N SER A 290 13.51 -3.29 28.01
CA SER A 290 13.68 -1.96 27.38
C SER A 290 12.33 -1.36 26.98
N SER A 291 11.55 -0.96 27.99
CA SER A 291 10.31 -0.18 27.85
C SER A 291 10.57 1.30 27.52
N VAL A 292 11.83 1.68 27.28
CA VAL A 292 12.22 3.06 26.96
C VAL A 292 12.64 3.06 25.50
N VAL A 293 11.74 3.48 24.63
CA VAL A 293 12.17 3.97 23.31
C VAL A 293 12.83 5.32 23.61
N ASP A 294 14.16 5.35 23.55
CA ASP A 294 14.90 6.59 23.74
C ASP A 294 14.59 7.50 22.55
N TRP A 295 13.79 8.53 22.83
CA TRP A 295 13.42 9.58 21.89
C TRP A 295 14.25 10.80 22.28
N GLU A 296 15.49 10.88 21.79
CA GLU A 296 16.36 12.04 22.05
C GLU A 296 15.64 13.33 21.61
N GLU A 297 15.54 14.30 22.52
CA GLU A 297 15.02 15.64 22.23
C GLU A 297 15.94 16.35 21.23
N VAL A 298 15.41 16.70 20.06
CA VAL A 298 16.13 17.50 19.07
C VAL A 298 15.52 18.90 19.05
N ASP A 299 16.38 19.92 19.22
CA ASP A 299 16.06 21.36 19.23
C ASP A 299 14.99 21.78 18.20
N GLU A 300 13.98 22.52 18.69
CA GLU A 300 12.76 22.97 17.99
C GLU A 300 13.00 24.01 16.87
N ALA A 301 14.24 24.36 16.54
CA ALA A 301 14.54 25.56 15.74
C ALA A 301 14.65 25.33 14.21
N THR A 302 13.78 24.54 13.58
CA THR A 302 13.73 24.46 12.10
C THR A 302 12.29 24.26 11.60
N PRO A 303 11.79 25.10 10.68
CA PRO A 303 10.41 25.04 10.22
C PRO A 303 10.13 23.71 9.49
N VAL A 304 9.09 23.01 9.95
CA VAL A 304 8.55 21.79 9.33
C VAL A 304 8.17 22.10 7.88
N ALA A 305 8.61 21.28 6.94
CA ALA A 305 8.20 21.40 5.54
C ALA A 305 6.69 21.14 5.47
N GLN A 306 5.91 22.18 5.18
CA GLN A 306 4.45 22.22 5.27
C GLN A 306 3.71 21.24 4.32
N ASP A 307 4.44 20.44 3.54
CA ASP A 307 3.93 19.59 2.44
C ASP A 307 4.31 18.10 2.56
N ALA A 308 4.87 17.64 3.70
CA ALA A 308 5.36 16.26 3.85
C ALA A 308 4.30 15.17 3.54
N TYR A 309 3.02 15.43 3.84
CA TYR A 309 1.93 14.48 3.64
C TYR A 309 1.46 14.37 2.17
N ALA A 310 1.77 15.35 1.32
CA ALA A 310 1.29 15.38 -0.07
C ALA A 310 1.89 14.24 -0.91
N VAL A 311 3.08 13.77 -0.58
CA VAL A 311 3.74 12.64 -1.25
C VAL A 311 3.00 11.32 -1.03
N TYR A 312 2.22 11.23 0.05
CA TYR A 312 1.53 10.02 0.46
C TYR A 312 0.09 9.93 -0.05
N TYR A 313 -0.42 10.88 -0.84
CA TYR A 313 -1.77 10.75 -1.40
C TYR A 313 -1.88 9.52 -2.31
N ALA A 314 -2.92 8.71 -2.09
CA ALA A 314 -3.18 7.52 -2.90
C ALA A 314 -3.71 7.88 -4.31
N ASP A 315 -4.51 8.94 -4.41
CA ASP A 315 -5.21 9.34 -5.63
C ASP A 315 -4.42 10.35 -6.51
N GLY A 316 -3.13 10.55 -6.21
CA GLY A 316 -2.25 11.48 -6.91
C GLY A 316 -2.41 12.95 -6.50
N SER A 317 -1.46 13.80 -6.92
CA SER A 317 -1.41 15.22 -6.56
C SER A 317 -2.54 16.02 -7.24
N GLY A 318 -3.73 16.02 -6.66
CA GLY A 318 -4.87 16.80 -7.17
C GLY A 318 -6.26 16.35 -6.70
N HIS A 319 -6.37 15.18 -6.07
CA HIS A 319 -7.63 14.67 -5.51
C HIS A 319 -7.56 14.65 -3.98
N THR A 320 -8.09 15.70 -3.36
CA THR A 320 -8.09 15.86 -1.90
C THR A 320 -9.43 15.49 -1.25
N MET A 321 -10.54 15.55 -2.01
CA MET A 321 -11.88 15.24 -1.51
C MET A 321 -12.73 14.58 -2.59
N ASP A 322 -13.41 13.48 -2.19
CA ASP A 322 -14.50 12.90 -2.96
C ASP A 322 -15.64 13.94 -3.11
N ARG A 323 -16.08 14.20 -4.34
CA ARG A 323 -17.26 15.05 -4.62
C ARG A 323 -18.55 14.29 -4.29
N PRO A 324 -19.69 14.99 -4.05
CA PRO A 324 -20.91 14.32 -3.61
C PRO A 324 -21.40 13.30 -4.65
N PRO A 325 -21.98 12.17 -4.20
CA PRO A 325 -22.53 11.15 -5.08
C PRO A 325 -23.83 11.66 -5.74
N VAL A 326 -23.95 11.46 -7.05
CA VAL A 326 -25.12 11.77 -7.87
C VAL A 326 -25.60 10.49 -8.53
N TYR A 327 -26.92 10.34 -8.67
CA TYR A 327 -27.50 9.21 -9.38
C TYR A 327 -27.54 9.49 -10.88
N ASP A 328 -27.01 8.57 -11.68
CA ASP A 328 -27.16 8.59 -13.14
C ASP A 328 -28.23 7.59 -13.57
N GLU A 329 -29.22 8.06 -14.32
CA GLU A 329 -30.28 7.19 -14.86
C GLU A 329 -29.77 6.27 -15.99
N ALA A 330 -28.76 6.70 -16.76
CA ALA A 330 -28.25 5.92 -17.89
C ALA A 330 -27.37 4.74 -17.44
N LEU A 331 -26.55 4.95 -16.40
CA LEU A 331 -25.76 3.89 -15.76
C LEU A 331 -26.58 3.09 -14.74
N GLY A 332 -27.66 3.66 -14.20
CA GLY A 332 -28.43 3.08 -13.11
C GLY A 332 -27.67 3.00 -11.78
N LEU A 333 -26.63 3.82 -11.62
CA LEU A 333 -25.71 3.79 -10.48
C LEU A 333 -25.57 5.17 -9.85
N ALA A 334 -25.28 5.20 -8.55
CA ALA A 334 -24.75 6.39 -7.90
C ALA A 334 -23.24 6.47 -8.15
N PHE A 335 -22.76 7.61 -8.63
CA PHE A 335 -21.36 7.86 -8.95
C PHE A 335 -20.92 9.23 -8.44
N GLU A 336 -19.61 9.46 -8.33
CA GLU A 336 -19.08 10.75 -7.91
C GLU A 336 -19.44 11.84 -8.94
N SER A 337 -19.93 13.00 -8.48
CA SER A 337 -20.26 14.11 -9.39
C SER A 337 -19.08 14.52 -10.28
N LEU A 338 -19.37 14.78 -11.55
CA LEU A 338 -18.37 15.13 -12.56
C LEU A 338 -17.71 16.49 -12.26
N LYS A 339 -16.51 16.70 -12.80
CA LYS A 339 -15.86 18.03 -12.72
C LYS A 339 -16.59 18.93 -13.71
N ASP A 340 -16.66 20.23 -13.40
CA ASP A 340 -17.26 21.20 -14.32
C ASP A 340 -16.62 21.08 -15.71
N GLY A 341 -17.45 20.94 -16.74
CA GLY A 341 -17.02 20.80 -18.13
C GLY A 341 -16.79 19.35 -18.61
N PHE A 342 -16.94 18.34 -17.75
CA PHE A 342 -16.87 16.94 -18.15
C PHE A 342 -18.26 16.29 -18.22
N THR A 343 -18.45 15.43 -19.22
CA THR A 343 -19.60 14.54 -19.38
C THR A 343 -19.16 13.08 -19.25
N LEU A 344 -20.09 12.17 -18.93
CA LEU A 344 -19.79 10.73 -18.85
C LEU A 344 -19.18 10.23 -20.17
N ASP A 345 -19.80 10.59 -21.30
CA ASP A 345 -19.31 10.22 -22.63
C ASP A 345 -17.90 10.77 -22.86
N SER A 346 -17.62 12.04 -22.50
CA SER A 346 -16.27 12.61 -22.68
C SER A 346 -15.18 11.99 -21.80
N LEU A 347 -15.55 11.41 -20.66
CA LEU A 347 -14.61 10.69 -19.79
C LEU A 347 -14.41 9.25 -20.25
N TRP A 348 -15.41 8.68 -20.91
CA TRP A 348 -15.38 7.34 -21.46
C TRP A 348 -14.70 7.28 -22.83
N GLU A 349 -14.92 8.32 -23.65
CA GLU A 349 -14.31 8.47 -24.97
C GLU A 349 -12.85 8.92 -24.83
N VAL A 350 -11.93 8.06 -25.27
CA VAL A 350 -10.53 8.46 -25.48
C VAL A 350 -10.47 9.31 -26.76
N HIS A 351 -10.47 10.64 -26.62
CA HIS A 351 -10.25 11.52 -27.78
C HIS A 351 -8.82 11.36 -28.32
N VAL A 352 -8.66 10.45 -29.29
CA VAL A 352 -7.47 10.43 -30.15
C VAL A 352 -7.58 11.62 -31.10
N CYS A 353 -6.72 12.62 -30.93
CA CYS A 353 -6.65 13.78 -31.81
C CYS A 353 -6.39 13.30 -33.25
N PRO A 354 -7.30 13.52 -34.22
CA PRO A 354 -7.09 13.04 -35.58
C PRO A 354 -6.00 13.91 -36.22
N LEU A 355 -4.80 13.33 -36.43
CA LEU A 355 -3.77 13.91 -37.27
C LEU A 355 -4.39 14.26 -38.64
N LYS A 356 -4.25 15.52 -39.06
CA LYS A 356 -4.68 16.02 -40.38
C LYS A 356 -4.23 15.06 -41.47
N LYS A 357 -5.18 14.42 -42.16
CA LYS A 357 -4.92 13.65 -43.38
C LYS A 357 -4.28 14.56 -44.44
N MET A 358 -3.06 14.25 -44.89
CA MET A 358 -2.57 14.73 -46.18
C MET A 358 -3.24 13.89 -47.30
N PRO A 359 -3.69 14.51 -48.41
CA PRO A 359 -4.40 13.79 -49.45
C PRO A 359 -3.40 13.06 -50.38
N GLY A 360 -3.59 11.75 -50.62
CA GLY A 360 -3.02 11.12 -51.83
C GLY A 360 -2.46 9.70 -51.80
N GLN A 361 -2.82 8.79 -50.90
CA GLN A 361 -2.45 7.37 -51.06
C GLN A 361 -3.61 6.41 -50.73
N PRO A 362 -3.96 5.46 -51.63
CA PRO A 362 -4.86 4.38 -51.30
C PRO A 362 -4.04 3.23 -50.70
N VAL A 363 -4.09 3.07 -49.38
CA VAL A 363 -3.60 1.84 -48.74
C VAL A 363 -4.81 1.10 -48.17
N LYS A 364 -5.13 -0.04 -48.77
CA LYS A 364 -5.98 -1.05 -48.14
C LYS A 364 -5.17 -1.67 -47.00
N ALA A 365 -5.28 -1.11 -45.81
CA ALA A 365 -4.87 -1.78 -44.58
C ALA A 365 -6.15 -2.16 -43.82
N ASN A 366 -6.30 -3.45 -43.53
CA ASN A 366 -7.21 -3.89 -42.47
C ASN A 366 -6.71 -3.24 -41.18
N PHE A 367 -7.37 -2.19 -40.71
CA PHE A 367 -7.09 -1.62 -39.40
C PHE A 367 -7.63 -2.60 -38.33
N PRO A 368 -6.82 -2.99 -37.32
CA PRO A 368 -7.35 -3.64 -36.13
C PRO A 368 -8.25 -2.66 -35.36
N SER A 369 -9.12 -3.19 -34.50
CA SER A 369 -10.02 -2.41 -33.65
C SER A 369 -9.27 -1.37 -32.81
N ASN A 370 -9.91 -0.24 -32.51
CA ASN A 370 -9.41 0.82 -31.60
C ASN A 370 -8.84 0.26 -30.29
N ASP A 371 -9.36 -0.87 -29.83
CA ASP A 371 -8.97 -1.57 -28.62
C ASP A 371 -7.49 -2.01 -28.64
N ASP A 372 -6.96 -2.46 -29.77
CA ASP A 372 -5.56 -2.93 -29.86
C ASP A 372 -4.56 -1.77 -29.74
N ALA A 373 -4.90 -0.62 -30.34
CA ALA A 373 -4.09 0.59 -30.24
C ALA A 373 -4.10 1.19 -28.82
N VAL A 374 -5.24 1.10 -28.12
CA VAL A 374 -5.38 1.55 -26.72
C VAL A 374 -4.60 0.63 -25.79
N LEU A 375 -4.70 -0.70 -25.95
CA LEU A 375 -3.91 -1.65 -25.18
C LEU A 375 -2.42 -1.44 -25.42
N GLU A 376 -1.99 -1.20 -26.66
CA GLU A 376 -0.58 -0.95 -26.94
C GLU A 376 -0.07 0.35 -26.30
N ALA A 377 -0.86 1.42 -26.29
CA ALA A 377 -0.53 2.67 -25.61
C ALA A 377 -0.47 2.53 -24.08
N ILE A 378 -1.34 1.70 -23.48
CA ILE A 378 -1.35 1.41 -22.04
C ILE A 378 -0.11 0.58 -21.65
N PHE A 379 0.25 -0.42 -22.44
CA PHE A 379 1.35 -1.34 -22.12
C PHE A 379 2.73 -0.88 -22.63
N ASN A 380 2.80 0.09 -23.56
CA ASN A 380 4.02 0.71 -24.09
C ASN A 380 3.91 2.25 -24.12
N PRO A 381 3.87 2.93 -22.96
CA PRO A 381 3.62 4.38 -22.85
C PRO A 381 4.68 5.29 -23.47
N PHE A 382 5.81 4.73 -23.95
CA PHE A 382 6.87 5.50 -24.58
C PHE A 382 6.85 5.43 -26.11
N ALA A 383 6.08 4.51 -26.72
CA ALA A 383 6.12 4.27 -28.16
C ALA A 383 5.67 5.52 -28.96
N PRO A 384 6.35 5.86 -30.09
CA PRO A 384 5.94 7.00 -30.91
C PRO A 384 4.53 6.79 -31.46
N LEU A 385 3.65 7.76 -31.19
CA LEU A 385 2.25 7.74 -31.61
C LEU A 385 2.11 7.61 -33.14
N GLY A 386 1.52 6.51 -33.60
CA GLY A 386 1.09 6.33 -35.00
C GLY A 386 1.79 5.22 -35.79
N GLU A 387 2.82 4.56 -35.25
CA GLU A 387 3.34 3.30 -35.82
C GLU A 387 2.71 2.11 -35.10
N VAL A 388 1.66 1.54 -35.70
CA VAL A 388 1.19 0.20 -35.34
C VAL A 388 2.22 -0.78 -35.90
N LEU A 389 3.16 -1.17 -35.06
CA LEU A 389 4.06 -2.28 -35.37
C LEU A 389 3.25 -3.58 -35.32
N PRO A 390 3.53 -4.54 -36.22
CA PRO A 390 2.69 -5.71 -36.39
C PRO A 390 2.50 -6.44 -35.05
N PRO A 391 1.29 -6.98 -34.81
CA PRO A 391 1.01 -7.75 -33.60
C PRO A 391 1.98 -8.94 -33.52
N GLU A 392 2.12 -9.49 -32.31
CA GLU A 392 2.88 -10.70 -32.05
C GLU A 392 2.68 -11.68 -33.20
N THR A 393 3.75 -12.03 -33.92
CA THR A 393 3.70 -13.23 -34.74
C THR A 393 3.59 -14.40 -33.77
N GLU A 394 2.36 -14.71 -33.35
CA GLU A 394 1.93 -16.08 -33.09
C GLU A 394 2.39 -16.88 -34.31
N GLY A 395 3.53 -17.55 -34.18
CA GLY A 395 4.22 -18.18 -35.31
C GLY A 395 5.72 -17.87 -35.44
N LEU A 396 6.41 -17.37 -34.40
CA LEU A 396 7.86 -17.55 -34.35
C LEU A 396 8.14 -19.05 -34.22
N VAL A 397 8.64 -19.65 -35.31
CA VAL A 397 9.09 -21.04 -35.37
C VAL A 397 9.99 -21.29 -34.16
N GLU A 398 9.51 -22.10 -33.21
CA GLU A 398 10.39 -22.69 -32.22
C GLU A 398 11.49 -23.41 -33.00
N GLU A 399 12.75 -23.19 -32.65
CA GLU A 399 13.78 -24.19 -32.97
C GLU A 399 13.19 -25.50 -32.41
N THR A 400 12.74 -26.41 -33.28
CA THR A 400 12.12 -27.67 -32.84
C THR A 400 13.19 -28.41 -32.07
N VAL A 401 13.18 -28.27 -30.75
CA VAL A 401 14.17 -28.87 -29.89
C VAL A 401 13.94 -30.37 -29.99
N ASN A 402 14.83 -31.06 -30.70
CA ASN A 402 14.84 -32.50 -30.67
C ASN A 402 15.22 -32.91 -29.25
N GLU A 403 14.26 -33.39 -28.48
CA GLU A 403 14.47 -33.82 -27.08
C GLU A 403 15.57 -34.88 -26.95
N ASN A 404 15.92 -35.56 -28.05
CA ASN A 404 17.02 -36.54 -28.11
C ASN A 404 18.40 -35.95 -28.48
N ASP A 405 18.54 -34.63 -28.60
CA ASP A 405 19.84 -34.00 -28.89
C ASP A 405 20.78 -34.11 -27.67
N PRO A 406 22.01 -34.65 -27.83
CA PRO A 406 22.97 -34.81 -26.73
C PRO A 406 23.36 -33.49 -26.05
N SER A 407 23.17 -32.34 -26.69
CA SER A 407 23.45 -31.02 -26.12
C SER A 407 22.35 -30.50 -25.18
N THR A 408 21.13 -31.06 -25.21
CA THR A 408 19.99 -30.57 -24.40
C THR A 408 20.18 -30.79 -22.89
N PRO A 409 20.64 -31.96 -22.40
CA PRO A 409 20.93 -32.14 -20.98
C PRO A 409 22.05 -31.22 -20.47
N LEU A 410 23.07 -30.98 -21.30
CA LEU A 410 24.19 -30.10 -20.97
C LEU A 410 23.73 -28.64 -20.87
N GLN A 411 22.82 -28.21 -21.75
CA GLN A 411 22.20 -26.88 -21.71
C GLN A 411 21.38 -26.69 -20.43
N LEU A 412 20.55 -27.69 -20.05
CA LEU A 412 19.75 -27.63 -18.81
C LEU A 412 20.64 -27.56 -17.55
N ALA A 413 21.71 -28.37 -17.51
CA ALA A 413 22.68 -28.33 -16.41
C ALA A 413 23.37 -26.97 -16.30
N ALA A 414 23.67 -26.33 -17.44
CA ALA A 414 24.26 -24.99 -17.46
C ALA A 414 23.30 -23.92 -16.95
N ILE A 415 22.02 -23.99 -17.31
CA ILE A 415 20.98 -23.06 -16.80
C ILE A 415 20.87 -23.18 -15.28
N GLN A 416 20.82 -24.40 -14.74
CA GLN A 416 20.79 -24.63 -13.30
C GLN A 416 22.05 -24.08 -12.60
N ALA A 417 23.24 -24.33 -13.16
CA ALA A 417 24.48 -23.78 -12.62
C ALA A 417 24.49 -22.24 -12.63
N ALA A 418 23.88 -21.61 -13.65
CA ALA A 418 23.74 -20.16 -13.74
C ALA A 418 22.76 -19.59 -12.69
N GLU A 419 21.63 -20.25 -12.44
CA GLU A 419 20.66 -19.89 -11.40
C GLU A 419 21.26 -19.96 -9.99
N GLU A 420 22.17 -20.92 -9.77
CA GLU A 420 22.90 -21.09 -8.52
C GLU A 420 24.15 -20.18 -8.42
N GLY A 421 24.34 -19.26 -9.38
CA GLY A 421 25.41 -18.26 -9.39
C GLY A 421 26.79 -18.76 -9.83
N ARG A 422 26.90 -20.01 -10.30
CA ARG A 422 28.16 -20.62 -10.79
C ARG A 422 28.37 -20.38 -12.28
N THR A 423 28.55 -19.12 -12.65
CA THR A 423 28.63 -18.67 -14.07
C THR A 423 29.82 -19.24 -14.84
N ALA A 424 30.96 -19.50 -14.20
CA ALA A 424 32.13 -20.09 -14.85
C ALA A 424 31.92 -21.58 -15.20
N GLU A 425 31.22 -22.32 -14.36
CA GLU A 425 30.86 -23.72 -14.61
C GLU A 425 29.82 -23.81 -15.72
N ALA A 426 28.80 -22.94 -15.69
CA ALA A 426 27.77 -22.84 -16.72
C ALA A 426 28.36 -22.58 -18.12
N GLU A 427 29.35 -21.70 -18.25
CA GLU A 427 30.00 -21.44 -19.55
C GLU A 427 30.74 -22.67 -20.10
N VAL A 428 31.40 -23.45 -19.22
CA VAL A 428 32.08 -24.68 -19.62
C VAL A 428 31.07 -25.72 -20.11
N LEU A 429 29.95 -25.88 -19.40
CA LEU A 429 28.86 -26.78 -19.76
C LEU A 429 28.22 -26.40 -21.11
N ILE A 430 28.00 -25.11 -21.36
CA ILE A 430 27.52 -24.63 -22.67
C ILE A 430 28.58 -24.86 -23.76
N GLY A 431 29.86 -24.67 -23.44
CA GLY A 431 30.96 -24.99 -24.36
C GLY A 431 30.96 -26.45 -24.80
N GLN A 432 30.69 -27.37 -23.87
CA GLN A 432 30.51 -28.80 -24.16
C GLN A 432 29.25 -29.05 -24.99
N ALA A 433 28.13 -28.37 -24.67
CA ALA A 433 26.91 -28.46 -25.47
C ALA A 433 27.14 -28.01 -26.92
N ILE A 434 27.92 -26.95 -27.14
CA ILE A 434 28.28 -26.44 -28.47
C ILE A 434 29.17 -27.43 -29.23
N SER A 435 30.07 -28.15 -28.56
CA SER A 435 30.88 -29.18 -29.23
C SER A 435 30.05 -30.36 -29.73
N GLU A 436 28.96 -30.70 -29.02
CA GLU A 436 28.03 -31.76 -29.41
C GLU A 436 27.10 -31.32 -30.55
N SER A 437 26.61 -30.08 -30.51
CA SER A 437 25.71 -29.53 -31.53
C SER A 437 26.11 -28.11 -31.99
N PRO A 438 27.12 -27.99 -32.87
CA PRO A 438 27.67 -26.70 -33.29
C PRO A 438 26.73 -25.83 -34.12
N SER A 439 25.65 -26.39 -34.66
CA SER A 439 24.67 -25.66 -35.49
C SER A 439 23.51 -25.05 -34.69
N ARG A 440 23.41 -25.31 -33.38
CA ARG A 440 22.33 -24.79 -32.54
C ARG A 440 22.58 -23.33 -32.16
N ALA A 441 21.81 -22.43 -32.75
CA ALA A 441 22.00 -20.99 -32.57
C ALA A 441 21.74 -20.55 -31.10
N ALA A 442 20.79 -21.20 -30.41
CA ALA A 442 20.45 -20.88 -29.03
C ALA A 442 21.63 -21.04 -28.04
N LEU A 443 22.51 -22.04 -28.25
CA LEU A 443 23.63 -22.30 -27.35
C LEU A 443 24.67 -21.16 -27.35
N TYR A 444 24.86 -20.51 -28.49
CA TYR A 444 25.75 -19.35 -28.60
C TYR A 444 25.16 -18.12 -27.90
N ASN A 445 23.83 -17.95 -27.94
CA ASN A 445 23.14 -16.90 -27.21
C ASN A 445 23.25 -17.10 -25.67
N ASP A 446 23.11 -18.33 -25.21
CA ASP A 446 23.27 -18.69 -23.79
C ASP A 446 24.74 -18.49 -23.33
N ARG A 447 25.72 -18.86 -24.18
CA ARG A 447 27.14 -18.64 -23.86
C ARG A 447 27.51 -17.16 -23.81
N ALA A 448 26.95 -16.36 -24.72
CA ALA A 448 27.14 -14.92 -24.72
C ALA A 448 26.65 -14.28 -23.42
N GLN A 449 25.51 -14.74 -22.88
CA GLN A 449 25.01 -14.30 -21.58
C GLN A 449 25.99 -14.63 -20.44
N MET A 450 26.57 -15.84 -20.43
CA MET A 450 27.55 -16.23 -19.40
C MET A 450 28.83 -15.38 -19.49
N LYS A 451 29.35 -15.15 -20.70
CA LYS A 451 30.51 -14.28 -20.93
C LYS A 451 30.23 -12.83 -20.52
N GLN A 452 29.02 -12.33 -20.79
CA GLN A 452 28.59 -11.00 -20.35
C GLN A 452 28.60 -10.89 -18.81
N LEU A 453 28.12 -11.91 -18.10
CA LEU A 453 28.14 -11.97 -16.63
C LEU A 453 29.56 -12.02 -16.06
N ARG A 454 30.52 -12.63 -16.78
CA ARG A 454 31.95 -12.64 -16.42
C ARG A 454 32.72 -11.40 -16.87
N GLY A 455 32.08 -10.50 -17.61
CA GLY A 455 32.69 -9.26 -18.10
C GLY A 455 33.48 -9.38 -19.40
N ASP A 456 33.49 -10.54 -20.06
CA ASP A 456 34.03 -10.71 -21.41
C ASP A 456 33.02 -10.24 -22.46
N LEU A 457 32.94 -8.93 -22.63
CA LEU A 457 31.99 -8.30 -23.55
C LEU A 457 32.31 -8.57 -25.01
N GLN A 458 33.59 -8.68 -25.38
CA GLN A 458 33.99 -8.93 -26.76
C GLN A 458 33.69 -10.38 -27.16
N GLY A 459 34.06 -11.35 -26.31
CA GLY A 459 33.74 -12.75 -26.54
C GLY A 459 32.23 -13.05 -26.55
N ALA A 460 31.42 -12.23 -25.86
CA ALA A 460 29.96 -12.29 -25.94
C ALA A 460 29.43 -11.75 -27.28
N LEU A 461 29.97 -10.64 -27.80
CA LEU A 461 29.59 -10.11 -29.12
C LEU A 461 29.90 -11.10 -30.24
N ASP A 462 31.07 -11.75 -30.18
CA ASP A 462 31.48 -12.74 -31.18
C ASP A 462 30.51 -13.93 -31.19
N ASP A 463 30.05 -14.40 -30.03
CA ASP A 463 29.07 -15.49 -29.91
C ASP A 463 27.68 -15.06 -30.41
N LEU A 464 27.26 -13.81 -30.15
CA LEU A 464 25.99 -13.29 -30.66
C LEU A 464 26.01 -13.16 -32.19
N ASP A 465 27.14 -12.83 -32.80
CA ASP A 465 27.29 -12.80 -34.26
C ASP A 465 27.24 -14.20 -34.87
N VAL A 466 27.74 -15.21 -34.17
CA VAL A 466 27.57 -16.61 -34.57
C VAL A 466 26.11 -17.04 -34.44
N ALA A 467 25.43 -16.70 -33.34
CA ALA A 467 24.01 -16.99 -33.13
C ALA A 467 23.13 -16.36 -34.22
N LEU A 468 23.40 -15.10 -34.59
CA LEU A 468 22.69 -14.40 -35.67
C LEU A 468 22.93 -15.06 -37.03
N ARG A 469 24.16 -15.50 -37.31
CA ARG A 469 24.48 -16.21 -38.56
C ARG A 469 23.79 -17.56 -38.66
N LEU A 470 23.78 -18.33 -37.58
CA LEU A 470 23.18 -19.68 -37.52
C LEU A 470 21.65 -19.64 -37.54
N SER A 471 21.05 -18.60 -36.96
CA SER A 471 19.60 -18.35 -37.02
C SER A 471 19.16 -17.66 -38.32
N GLU A 472 20.08 -17.43 -39.26
CA GLU A 472 19.87 -16.65 -40.49
C GLU A 472 19.26 -15.25 -40.23
N GLU A 473 19.50 -14.67 -39.06
CA GLU A 473 18.85 -13.46 -38.56
C GLU A 473 17.32 -13.54 -38.48
N HIS A 474 16.74 -14.73 -38.30
CA HIS A 474 15.30 -14.93 -38.16
C HIS A 474 14.93 -15.64 -36.84
N GLY A 475 13.65 -15.55 -36.47
CA GLY A 475 13.10 -16.27 -35.31
C GLY A 475 13.47 -15.68 -33.95
N ARG A 476 13.11 -16.43 -32.89
CA ARG A 476 13.23 -16.00 -31.49
C ARG A 476 14.69 -15.85 -31.05
N VAL A 477 15.57 -16.73 -31.52
CA VAL A 477 17.01 -16.69 -31.20
C VAL A 477 17.64 -15.40 -31.72
N ALA A 478 17.35 -15.02 -32.97
CA ALA A 478 17.83 -13.75 -33.52
C ALA A 478 17.29 -12.55 -32.74
N ALA A 479 16.00 -12.56 -32.37
CA ALA A 479 15.38 -11.50 -31.59
C ALA A 479 16.07 -11.30 -30.21
N GLN A 480 16.42 -12.39 -29.54
CA GLN A 480 17.18 -12.36 -28.29
C GLN A 480 18.63 -11.92 -28.50
N ALA A 481 19.29 -12.41 -29.54
CA ALA A 481 20.68 -12.08 -29.83
C ALA A 481 20.87 -10.58 -30.13
N TYR A 482 19.99 -9.97 -30.94
CA TYR A 482 19.99 -8.52 -31.17
C TYR A 482 19.76 -7.71 -29.88
N SER A 483 18.90 -8.21 -28.99
CA SER A 483 18.62 -7.55 -27.70
C SER A 483 19.84 -7.55 -26.77
N GLN A 484 20.51 -8.71 -26.65
CA GLN A 484 21.74 -8.83 -25.85
C GLN A 484 22.86 -7.99 -26.46
N LYS A 485 23.01 -8.01 -27.79
CA LYS A 485 24.00 -7.19 -28.52
C LYS A 485 23.79 -5.70 -28.28
N GLY A 486 22.53 -5.23 -28.33
CA GLY A 486 22.17 -3.84 -28.03
C GLY A 486 22.55 -3.43 -26.60
N CYS A 487 22.34 -4.30 -25.61
CA CYS A 487 22.76 -4.05 -24.23
C CYS A 487 24.28 -3.90 -24.08
N ILE A 488 25.05 -4.77 -24.75
CA ILE A 488 26.51 -4.74 -24.69
C ILE A 488 27.07 -3.47 -25.37
N LEU A 489 26.59 -3.13 -26.57
CA LEU A 489 27.01 -1.93 -27.29
C LEU A 489 26.68 -0.65 -26.51
N ARG A 490 25.50 -0.60 -25.87
CA ARG A 490 25.14 0.53 -25.00
C ARG A 490 26.09 0.67 -23.81
N ARG A 491 26.49 -0.45 -23.19
CA ARG A 491 27.46 -0.47 -22.09
C ARG A 491 28.85 -0.02 -22.54
N GLN A 492 29.21 -0.25 -23.79
CA GLN A 492 30.44 0.23 -24.42
C GLN A 492 30.36 1.69 -24.89
N GLY A 493 29.21 2.35 -24.77
CA GLY A 493 29.00 3.74 -25.15
C GLY A 493 28.58 3.96 -26.61
N ASP A 494 28.44 2.89 -27.41
CA ASP A 494 27.93 2.97 -28.79
C ASP A 494 26.39 3.02 -28.79
N GLN A 495 25.86 4.22 -28.61
CA GLN A 495 24.41 4.47 -28.57
C GLN A 495 23.74 4.23 -29.92
N GLU A 496 24.43 4.51 -31.03
CA GLU A 496 23.86 4.35 -32.37
C GLU A 496 23.80 2.87 -32.77
N GLY A 497 24.87 2.12 -32.50
CA GLY A 497 24.91 0.67 -32.70
C GLY A 497 23.89 -0.05 -31.81
N ALA A 498 23.76 0.38 -30.55
CA ALA A 498 22.74 -0.15 -29.64
C ALA A 498 21.31 0.08 -30.16
N ARG A 499 21.01 1.29 -30.64
CA ARG A 499 19.69 1.62 -31.20
C ARG A 499 19.33 0.72 -32.38
N LYS A 500 20.24 0.58 -33.34
CA LYS A 500 20.04 -0.32 -34.50
C LYS A 500 19.77 -1.75 -34.06
N CYS A 501 20.52 -2.26 -33.08
CA CYS A 501 20.30 -3.61 -32.57
C CYS A 501 18.93 -3.77 -31.89
N PHE A 502 18.49 -2.80 -31.09
CA PHE A 502 17.16 -2.89 -30.47
C PHE A 502 16.02 -2.72 -31.46
N GLU A 503 16.18 -1.93 -32.53
CA GLU A 503 15.22 -1.84 -33.63
C GLU A 503 15.10 -3.19 -34.36
N GLU A 504 16.22 -3.84 -34.66
CA GLU A 504 16.23 -5.17 -35.27
C GLU A 504 15.65 -6.26 -34.36
N GLY A 505 15.90 -6.18 -33.05
CA GLY A 505 15.27 -7.06 -32.06
C GLY A 505 13.75 -6.83 -31.94
N ALA A 506 13.31 -5.56 -32.01
CA ALA A 506 11.90 -5.18 -31.95
C ALA A 506 11.12 -5.66 -33.18
N LYS A 507 11.68 -5.52 -34.38
CA LYS A 507 11.11 -6.03 -35.65
C LYS A 507 10.85 -7.54 -35.60
N ARG A 508 11.61 -8.28 -34.78
CA ARG A 508 11.52 -9.73 -34.60
C ARG A 508 10.69 -10.13 -33.38
N GLY A 509 9.94 -9.19 -32.79
CA GLY A 509 8.99 -9.45 -31.71
C GLY A 509 9.56 -9.36 -30.29
N ASN A 510 10.83 -8.99 -30.08
CA ASN A 510 11.36 -8.85 -28.72
C ASN A 510 10.81 -7.60 -28.02
N ARG A 511 9.99 -7.80 -26.99
CA ARG A 511 9.35 -6.72 -26.20
C ARG A 511 10.37 -5.84 -25.48
N PHE A 512 11.43 -6.43 -24.91
CA PHE A 512 12.47 -5.67 -24.23
C PHE A 512 13.21 -4.75 -25.20
N ALA A 513 13.61 -5.28 -26.37
CA ALA A 513 14.25 -4.48 -27.42
C ALA A 513 13.35 -3.35 -27.91
N ARG A 514 12.04 -3.61 -28.08
CA ARG A 514 11.04 -2.60 -28.44
C ARG A 514 11.04 -1.43 -27.46
N MET A 515 10.97 -1.72 -26.16
CA MET A 515 11.00 -0.69 -25.12
C MET A 515 12.30 0.11 -25.14
N GLN A 516 13.44 -0.56 -25.33
CA GLN A 516 14.75 0.10 -25.36
C GLN A 516 14.95 0.95 -26.63
N ALA A 517 14.51 0.48 -27.80
CA ALA A 517 14.57 1.23 -29.07
C ALA A 517 13.76 2.53 -28.98
N VAL A 518 12.59 2.45 -28.38
CA VAL A 518 11.70 3.58 -28.14
C VAL A 518 12.33 4.61 -27.19
N GLN A 519 12.93 4.17 -26.07
CA GLN A 519 13.63 5.07 -25.14
C GLN A 519 14.81 5.79 -25.78
N MET A 520 15.47 5.16 -26.75
CA MET A 520 16.60 5.73 -27.47
C MET A 520 16.20 6.47 -28.75
N ASN A 521 14.88 6.63 -29.01
CA ASN A 521 14.39 7.43 -30.12
C ASN A 521 14.59 8.93 -29.81
N PRO A 522 15.37 9.67 -30.63
CA PRO A 522 15.64 11.08 -30.40
C PRO A 522 14.38 11.96 -30.44
N TYR A 523 13.35 11.56 -31.19
CA TYR A 523 12.07 12.28 -31.20
C TYR A 523 11.30 12.09 -29.88
N ALA A 524 11.28 10.88 -29.32
CA ALA A 524 10.64 10.63 -28.01
C ALA A 524 11.37 11.40 -26.89
N ALA A 525 12.70 11.45 -26.92
CA ALA A 525 13.49 12.27 -25.99
C ALA A 525 13.19 13.78 -26.13
N MET A 526 13.04 14.29 -27.36
CA MET A 526 12.68 15.69 -27.60
C MET A 526 11.25 16.00 -27.14
N CYS A 527 10.28 15.14 -27.43
CA CYS A 527 8.89 15.30 -26.98
C CYS A 527 8.78 15.26 -25.45
N ASN A 528 9.48 14.33 -24.79
CA ASN A 528 9.51 14.24 -23.32
C ASN A 528 10.16 15.47 -22.69
N LYS A 529 11.22 15.99 -23.32
CA LYS A 529 11.87 17.24 -22.89
C LYS A 529 10.94 18.45 -23.06
N MET A 530 10.28 18.58 -24.21
CA MET A 530 9.30 19.65 -24.44
C MET A 530 8.11 19.56 -23.48
N LEU A 531 7.61 18.35 -23.19
CA LEU A 531 6.54 18.13 -22.22
C LEU A 531 6.99 18.52 -20.80
N HIS A 532 8.21 18.14 -20.41
CA HIS A 532 8.81 18.51 -19.13
C HIS A 532 8.97 20.04 -19.00
N ASP A 533 9.46 20.72 -20.04
CA ASP A 533 9.64 22.17 -20.06
C ASP A 533 8.28 22.90 -19.98
N VAL A 534 7.24 22.39 -20.66
CA VAL A 534 5.87 22.92 -20.56
C VAL A 534 5.29 22.72 -19.17
N MET A 535 5.48 21.53 -18.56
CA MET A 535 5.04 21.23 -17.20
C MET A 535 5.74 22.11 -16.15
N GLU A 536 7.04 22.40 -16.30
CA GLU A 536 7.76 23.34 -15.44
C GLU A 536 7.28 24.78 -15.62
N CYS A 537 7.06 25.23 -16.87
CA CYS A 537 6.48 26.54 -17.15
C CYS A 537 5.12 26.71 -16.46
N LEU A 538 4.26 25.69 -16.55
CA LEU A 538 2.94 25.69 -15.88
C LEU A 538 3.07 25.67 -14.34
N ARG A 539 4.03 24.92 -13.79
CA ARG A 539 4.30 24.88 -12.34
C ARG A 539 4.78 26.22 -11.79
N GLU A 540 5.51 26.98 -12.60
CA GLU A 540 6.03 28.32 -12.26
C GLU A 540 5.09 29.45 -12.69
N GLY A 541 3.89 29.14 -13.21
CA GLY A 541 2.90 30.13 -13.65
C GLY A 541 3.31 30.95 -14.87
N ARG A 542 4.28 30.47 -15.67
CA ARG A 542 4.74 31.10 -16.92
C ARG A 542 3.98 30.51 -18.11
N ASP A 543 3.61 31.37 -19.06
CA ASP A 543 2.98 30.93 -20.30
C ASP A 543 4.01 30.18 -21.17
N PRO A 544 3.78 28.89 -21.49
CA PRO A 544 4.71 28.08 -22.29
C PRO A 544 4.79 28.53 -23.76
N SER A 545 3.93 29.44 -24.22
CA SER A 545 3.87 29.88 -25.62
C SER A 545 4.88 30.97 -26.01
N GLY A 546 5.66 31.51 -25.06
CA GLY A 546 6.76 32.44 -25.38
C GLY A 546 6.33 33.72 -26.10
N ASN A 547 5.15 34.28 -25.77
CA ASN A 547 4.70 35.55 -26.32
C ASN A 547 4.77 36.66 -25.24
N ALA A 548 5.98 37.17 -25.00
CA ALA A 548 6.17 38.43 -24.32
C ALA A 548 5.80 39.57 -25.27
N ASN A 549 4.58 40.11 -25.16
CA ASN A 549 4.24 41.50 -25.49
C ASN A 549 2.88 41.87 -24.88
N GLY A 550 2.92 42.30 -23.62
CA GLY A 550 1.84 43.06 -23.03
C GLY A 550 1.83 44.48 -23.60
N VAL A 551 0.72 44.85 -24.25
CA VAL A 551 0.32 46.24 -24.49
C VAL A 551 -0.99 46.43 -23.73
N HIS A 552 -0.90 46.91 -22.49
CA HIS A 552 -1.43 48.19 -22.01
C HIS A 552 -1.33 48.31 -20.49
#